data_AF-A0A925IIE6-F1
#
_entry.id   AF-A0A925IIE6-F1
#
_cell.length_a   1.000
_cell.length_b   1.000
_cell.length_c   1.000
_cell.angle_alpha   90.00
_cell.angle_beta   90.00
_cell.angle_gamma   90.00
#
_symmetry.space_group_name_H-M   'P 1'
#
loop_
_entity.id
_entity.type
_entity.pdbx_description
1 polymer ?
#
loop_
_entity_poly.entity_id
_entity_poly.type
_entity_poly.pdbx_seq_one_letter_code
_entity_poly.pdbx_strand_id
1 'polypeptide(L)'
;MDDKLVPLYDDKNFSALMFEHKGLFYFEDVAKWGIRAQEEVDRIIKVIEGLEADILHQGKELERENTVHAQKPFFSRIFTKNENGRAIGQLIQKLRDNKKNLSEMVSHLEEAIAFSPNSLEEQVNLAQELHHRKIELQAKQIEVAVTKEIRAGAHQKGVHTVVNENSFGAYDAKRVPAQRRQIRYTKEALLQPRENVKAMIERQLAQLDRDILLAEKFKK
;
A
#
# COMPACT_ATOMS: atom_id res chain seq x y z
N MET A 1 16.58 33.93 -11.07
CA MET A 1 16.46 32.70 -10.26
C MET A 1 17.11 31.63 -11.09
N ASP A 2 18.32 31.22 -10.73
CA ASP A 2 18.98 30.13 -11.42
C ASP A 2 18.11 28.89 -11.28
N ASP A 3 17.72 28.37 -12.43
CA ASP A 3 16.97 27.13 -12.62
C ASP A 3 17.91 26.00 -12.18
N LYS A 4 18.10 25.85 -10.86
CA LYS A 4 18.75 24.68 -10.28
C LYS A 4 17.80 23.52 -10.57
N LEU A 5 18.00 22.94 -11.74
CA LEU A 5 17.41 21.68 -12.17
C LEU A 5 17.50 20.73 -10.99
N VAL A 6 16.34 20.38 -10.43
CA VAL A 6 16.22 19.29 -9.47
C VAL A 6 17.00 18.13 -10.07
N PRO A 7 18.02 17.58 -9.38
CA PRO A 7 18.82 16.50 -9.94
C PRO A 7 17.86 15.38 -10.33
N LEU A 8 17.71 15.19 -11.65
CA LEU A 8 16.82 14.19 -12.20
C LEU A 8 17.52 12.86 -12.00
N TYR A 9 16.97 12.02 -11.13
CA TYR A 9 17.44 10.65 -10.99
C TYR A 9 17.16 9.89 -12.30
N ASP A 10 18.17 9.19 -12.83
CA ASP A 10 18.02 8.35 -14.02
C ASP A 10 17.54 6.95 -13.59
N ASP A 11 16.28 6.64 -13.90
CA ASP A 11 15.62 5.38 -13.53
C ASP A 11 16.05 4.17 -14.39
N LYS A 12 16.95 4.37 -15.36
CA LYS A 12 17.45 3.29 -16.24
C LYS A 12 18.13 2.17 -15.47
N ASN A 13 18.94 2.49 -14.47
CA ASN A 13 19.66 1.49 -13.69
C ASN A 13 18.70 0.64 -12.87
N PHE A 14 17.77 1.27 -12.16
CA PHE A 14 16.66 0.59 -11.47
C PHE A 14 15.90 -0.33 -12.44
N SER A 15 15.48 0.19 -13.58
CA SER A 15 14.70 -0.56 -14.57
C SER A 15 15.48 -1.76 -15.14
N ALA A 16 16.78 -1.60 -15.40
CA ALA A 16 17.65 -2.67 -15.85
C ALA A 16 17.80 -3.76 -14.78
N LEU A 17 18.04 -3.39 -13.52
CA LEU A 17 18.16 -4.34 -12.41
C LEU A 17 16.87 -5.14 -12.21
N MET A 18 15.71 -4.49 -12.25
CA MET A 18 14.41 -5.17 -12.11
C MET A 18 14.08 -6.06 -13.32
N PHE A 19 14.58 -5.72 -14.51
CA PHE A 19 14.47 -6.59 -15.68
C PHE A 19 15.36 -7.83 -15.55
N GLU A 20 16.62 -7.65 -15.15
CA GLU A 20 17.57 -8.74 -14.91
C GLU A 20 17.06 -9.70 -13.82
N HIS A 21 16.49 -9.18 -12.74
CA HIS A 21 15.93 -9.95 -11.61
C HIS A 21 14.94 -11.03 -12.06
N LYS A 22 14.10 -10.72 -13.05
CA LYS A 22 13.12 -11.66 -13.62
C LYS A 22 13.78 -12.87 -14.27
N GLY A 23 14.97 -12.70 -14.82
CA GLY A 23 15.75 -13.72 -15.52
C GLY A 23 16.73 -14.50 -14.65
N LEU A 24 16.81 -14.23 -13.34
CA LEU A 24 17.73 -14.93 -12.45
C LEU A 24 17.25 -16.37 -12.16
N PHE A 25 18.14 -17.33 -12.38
CA PHE A 25 17.92 -18.76 -12.11
C PHE A 25 19.03 -19.43 -11.30
N TYR A 26 20.24 -18.85 -11.26
CA TYR A 26 21.39 -19.43 -10.57
C TYR A 26 21.82 -18.57 -9.39
N PHE A 27 22.27 -19.22 -8.31
CA PHE A 27 22.70 -18.55 -7.08
C PHE A 27 23.86 -17.56 -7.29
N GLU A 28 24.82 -17.89 -8.16
CA GLU A 28 25.94 -17.01 -8.46
C GLU A 28 25.47 -15.69 -9.11
N ASP A 29 24.50 -15.78 -10.02
CA ASP A 29 23.93 -14.60 -10.68
C ASP A 29 23.13 -13.75 -9.70
N VAL A 30 22.39 -14.41 -8.78
CA VAL A 30 21.68 -13.73 -7.69
C VAL A 30 22.65 -12.97 -6.78
N ALA A 31 23.76 -13.58 -6.39
CA ALA A 31 24.76 -12.93 -5.54
C ALA A 31 25.35 -11.68 -6.22
N LYS A 32 25.73 -11.78 -7.50
CA LYS A 32 26.25 -10.65 -8.29
C LYS A 32 25.20 -9.56 -8.50
N TRP A 33 23.95 -9.94 -8.76
CA TRP A 33 22.84 -9.00 -8.91
C TRP A 33 22.53 -8.31 -7.59
N GLY A 34 22.50 -9.05 -6.47
CA GLY A 34 22.19 -8.52 -5.13
C GLY A 34 23.17 -7.44 -4.70
N ILE A 35 24.47 -7.61 -4.96
CA ILE A 35 25.48 -6.57 -4.70
C ILE A 35 25.17 -5.30 -5.50
N ARG A 36 24.91 -5.42 -6.81
CA ARG A 36 24.59 -4.26 -7.66
C ARG A 36 23.27 -3.60 -7.27
N ALA A 37 22.27 -4.39 -6.88
CA ALA A 37 20.99 -3.89 -6.39
C ALA A 37 21.15 -3.11 -5.08
N GLN A 38 21.96 -3.61 -4.15
CA GLN A 38 22.27 -2.91 -2.90
C GLN A 38 23.04 -1.61 -3.14
N GLU A 39 24.03 -1.62 -4.03
CA GLU A 39 24.74 -0.40 -4.42
C GLU A 39 23.80 0.66 -5.02
N GLU A 40 22.80 0.23 -5.79
CA GLU A 40 21.79 1.13 -6.35
C GLU A 40 20.86 1.68 -5.25
N VAL A 41 20.44 0.83 -4.30
CA VAL A 41 19.69 1.26 -3.11
C VAL A 41 20.47 2.36 -2.36
N ASP A 42 21.74 2.13 -2.07
CA ASP A 42 22.59 3.09 -1.37
C ASP A 42 22.74 4.41 -2.14
N ARG A 43 22.78 4.35 -3.49
CA ARG A 43 22.80 5.55 -4.34
C ARG A 43 21.47 6.31 -4.26
N ILE A 44 20.34 5.61 -4.35
CA ILE A 44 19.01 6.25 -4.26
C ILE A 44 18.83 6.90 -2.88
N ILE A 45 19.23 6.23 -1.81
CA ILE A 45 19.15 6.76 -0.44
C ILE A 45 19.93 8.07 -0.33
N LYS A 46 21.16 8.15 -0.86
CA LYS A 46 21.92 9.40 -0.88
C LYS A 46 21.22 10.52 -1.64
N VAL A 47 20.53 10.20 -2.74
CA VAL A 47 19.73 11.20 -3.48
C VAL A 47 18.53 11.64 -2.66
N ILE A 48 17.86 10.71 -1.97
CA ILE A 48 16.74 11.03 -1.06
C ILE A 48 17.20 11.98 0.06
N GLU A 49 18.35 11.71 0.69
CA GLU A 49 18.92 12.58 1.72
C GLU A 49 19.20 14.00 1.19
N GLY A 50 19.72 14.09 -0.04
CA GLY A 50 19.88 15.37 -0.74
C GLY A 50 18.56 16.11 -0.95
N LEU A 51 17.53 15.40 -1.41
CA LEU A 51 16.18 15.96 -1.59
C LEU A 51 15.57 16.41 -0.26
N GLU A 52 15.80 15.70 0.84
CA GLU A 52 15.36 16.13 2.17
C GLU A 52 16.01 17.44 2.60
N ALA A 53 17.32 17.58 2.39
CA ALA A 53 18.04 18.82 2.65
C ALA A 53 17.49 19.98 1.80
N ASP A 54 17.22 19.74 0.53
CA ASP A 54 16.63 20.73 -0.38
C ASP A 54 15.20 21.12 0.03
N ILE A 55 14.35 20.16 0.41
CA ILE A 55 13.01 20.42 0.93
C ILE A 55 13.07 21.28 2.18
N LEU A 56 14.00 20.99 3.10
CA LEU A 56 14.20 21.77 4.32
C LEU A 56 14.69 23.19 4.01
N HIS A 57 15.63 23.34 3.06
CA HIS A 57 16.10 24.66 2.62
C HIS A 57 14.98 25.49 2.01
N GLN A 58 14.27 24.93 1.03
CA GLN A 58 13.15 25.58 0.36
C GLN A 58 12.00 25.87 1.33
N GLY A 59 11.77 25.02 2.33
CA GLY A 59 10.81 25.27 3.41
C GLY A 59 11.14 26.54 4.20
N LYS A 60 12.42 26.75 4.55
CA LYS A 60 12.87 27.98 5.22
C LYS A 60 12.72 29.21 4.32
N GLU A 61 12.98 29.07 3.02
CA GLU A 61 12.77 30.17 2.05
C GLU A 61 11.29 30.52 1.91
N LEU A 62 10.41 29.52 1.87
CA LEU A 62 8.96 29.73 1.85
C LEU A 62 8.47 30.46 3.10
N GLU A 63 8.96 30.07 4.28
CA GLU A 63 8.64 30.75 5.55
C GLU A 63 9.08 32.21 5.52
N ARG A 64 10.30 32.49 5.05
CA ARG A 64 10.79 33.87 4.88
C ARG A 64 9.89 34.67 3.95
N GLU A 65 9.54 34.13 2.78
CA GLU A 65 8.69 34.84 1.82
C GLU A 65 7.28 35.09 2.38
N ASN A 66 6.74 34.12 3.12
CA ASN A 66 5.46 34.28 3.81
C ASN A 66 5.52 35.36 4.90
N THR A 67 6.62 35.47 5.66
CA THR A 67 6.79 36.56 6.64
C THR A 67 6.88 37.93 5.98
N VAL A 68 7.63 38.05 4.87
CA VAL A 68 7.73 39.28 4.08
C VAL A 68 6.37 39.68 3.51
N HIS A 69 5.59 38.72 3.01
CA HIS A 69 4.23 38.99 2.55
C HIS A 69 3.28 39.38 3.68
N ALA A 70 3.41 38.75 4.85
CA ALA A 70 2.60 39.05 6.04
C ALA A 70 2.89 40.45 6.63
N GLN A 71 4.12 40.94 6.51
CA GLN A 71 4.52 42.30 6.91
C GLN A 71 3.88 43.40 6.05
N LYS A 72 3.30 43.06 4.87
CA LYS A 72 2.60 44.03 4.03
C LYS A 72 1.27 44.46 4.65
N PRO A 73 0.88 45.75 4.51
CA PRO A 73 -0.44 46.24 4.92
C PRO A 73 -1.57 45.42 4.28
N PHE A 74 -2.66 45.21 5.02
CA PHE A 74 -3.77 44.33 4.63
C PHE A 74 -4.26 44.54 3.19
N PHE A 75 -4.50 45.80 2.80
CA PHE A 75 -4.94 46.12 1.44
C PHE A 75 -3.89 45.78 0.38
N SER A 76 -2.61 46.09 0.60
CA SER A 76 -1.52 45.71 -0.30
C SER A 76 -1.40 44.19 -0.45
N ARG A 77 -1.63 43.44 0.63
CA ARG A 77 -1.55 41.97 0.67
C ARG A 77 -2.64 41.28 -0.16
N ILE A 78 -3.86 41.82 -0.17
CA ILE A 78 -4.98 41.27 -0.96
C ILE A 78 -4.75 41.51 -2.46
N PHE A 79 -4.15 42.64 -2.82
CA PHE A 79 -3.92 43.00 -4.23
C PHE A 79 -2.55 42.55 -4.77
N THR A 80 -1.61 42.10 -3.92
CA THR A 80 -0.31 41.55 -4.35
C THR A 80 -0.28 40.03 -4.22
N LYS A 81 -0.17 39.34 -5.37
CA LYS A 81 0.01 37.89 -5.42
C LYS A 81 1.38 37.50 -4.86
N ASN A 82 1.44 36.52 -3.96
CA ASN A 82 2.68 35.92 -3.51
C ASN A 82 3.19 34.89 -4.54
N GLU A 83 3.62 35.36 -5.70
CA GLU A 83 4.02 34.49 -6.82
C GLU A 83 5.29 33.69 -6.50
N ASN A 84 6.26 34.31 -5.82
CA ASN A 84 7.47 33.65 -5.35
C ASN A 84 7.16 32.53 -4.33
N GLY A 85 6.35 32.82 -3.30
CA GLY A 85 5.96 31.81 -2.32
C GLY A 85 5.17 30.66 -2.96
N ARG A 86 4.35 30.94 -3.97
CA ARG A 86 3.68 29.88 -4.75
C ARG A 86 4.68 29.05 -5.56
N ALA A 87 5.65 29.67 -6.22
CA ALA A 87 6.67 28.98 -6.99
C ALA A 87 7.53 28.06 -6.10
N ILE A 88 7.98 28.57 -4.94
CA ILE A 88 8.70 27.79 -3.94
C ILE A 88 7.84 26.64 -3.41
N GLY A 89 6.56 26.90 -3.11
CA GLY A 89 5.61 25.85 -2.68
C GLY A 89 5.43 24.74 -3.72
N GLN A 90 5.33 25.10 -5.00
CA GLN A 90 5.27 24.13 -6.10
C GLN A 90 6.56 23.33 -6.24
N LEU A 91 7.72 23.98 -6.08
CA LEU A 91 9.02 23.30 -6.09
C LEU A 91 9.13 22.28 -4.94
N ILE A 92 8.75 22.67 -3.72
CA ILE A 92 8.72 21.76 -2.56
C ILE A 92 7.83 20.55 -2.85
N GLN A 93 6.65 20.75 -3.46
CA GLN A 93 5.78 19.63 -3.80
C GLN A 93 6.43 18.69 -4.80
N LYS A 94 7.05 19.21 -5.87
CA LYS A 94 7.80 18.39 -6.85
C LYS A 94 8.93 17.60 -6.19
N LEU A 95 9.68 18.22 -5.27
CA LEU A 95 10.75 17.54 -4.54
C LEU A 95 10.20 16.40 -3.66
N ARG A 96 9.06 16.61 -3.00
CA ARG A 96 8.38 15.57 -2.20
C ARG A 96 7.87 14.42 -3.07
N ASP A 97 7.30 14.73 -4.22
CA ASP A 97 6.82 13.72 -5.17
C ASP A 97 7.99 12.87 -5.69
N ASN A 98 9.10 13.52 -6.07
CA ASN A 98 10.33 12.82 -6.47
C ASN A 98 10.89 11.94 -5.35
N LYS A 99 10.98 12.47 -4.12
CA LYS A 99 11.41 11.69 -2.96
C LYS A 99 10.54 10.44 -2.78
N LYS A 100 9.22 10.59 -2.86
CA LYS A 100 8.28 9.47 -2.72
C LYS A 100 8.55 8.39 -3.78
N ASN A 101 8.70 8.78 -5.05
CA ASN A 101 8.98 7.85 -6.13
C ASN A 101 10.30 7.09 -5.91
N LEU A 102 11.35 7.78 -5.45
CA LEU A 102 12.64 7.15 -5.13
C LEU A 102 12.53 6.19 -3.94
N SER A 103 11.77 6.54 -2.90
CA SER A 103 11.50 5.63 -1.79
C SER A 103 10.74 4.38 -2.22
N GLU A 104 9.79 4.50 -3.16
CA GLU A 104 9.10 3.35 -3.75
C GLU A 104 10.08 2.46 -4.54
N MET A 105 11.03 3.04 -5.28
CA MET A 105 12.09 2.28 -5.99
C MET A 105 13.00 1.52 -5.02
N VAL A 106 13.43 2.15 -3.93
CA VAL A 106 14.23 1.49 -2.87
C VAL A 106 13.47 0.31 -2.30
N SER A 107 12.21 0.53 -1.92
CA SER A 107 11.37 -0.53 -1.35
C SER A 107 11.25 -1.73 -2.29
N HIS A 108 11.08 -1.50 -3.60
CA HIS A 108 11.01 -2.59 -4.58
C HIS A 108 12.34 -3.34 -4.74
N LEU A 109 13.48 -2.64 -4.71
CA LEU A 109 14.79 -3.31 -4.78
C LEU A 109 15.08 -4.10 -3.51
N GLU A 110 14.83 -3.55 -2.33
CA GLU A 110 15.01 -4.23 -1.05
C GLU A 110 14.12 -5.48 -0.95
N GLU A 111 12.87 -5.39 -1.38
CA GLU A 111 11.97 -6.54 -1.47
C GLU A 111 12.53 -7.59 -2.42
N ALA A 112 12.94 -7.20 -3.63
CA ALA A 112 13.52 -8.11 -4.60
C ALA A 112 14.81 -8.80 -4.08
N ILE A 113 15.66 -8.08 -3.35
CA ILE A 113 16.85 -8.64 -2.69
C ILE A 113 16.44 -9.67 -1.63
N ALA A 114 15.50 -9.33 -0.74
CA ALA A 114 15.06 -10.21 0.34
C ALA A 114 14.44 -11.53 -0.15
N PHE A 115 13.79 -11.51 -1.32
CA PHE A 115 13.17 -12.68 -1.95
C PHE A 115 14.06 -13.41 -2.98
N SER A 116 15.35 -13.06 -3.04
CA SER A 116 16.31 -13.69 -3.96
C SER A 116 17.40 -14.42 -3.17
N PRO A 117 17.17 -15.69 -2.77
CA PRO A 117 18.17 -16.47 -2.06
C PRO A 117 19.43 -16.65 -2.91
N ASN A 118 20.59 -16.44 -2.30
CA ASN A 118 21.91 -16.58 -2.93
C ASN A 118 22.58 -17.94 -2.63
N SER A 119 21.90 -18.83 -1.90
CA SER A 119 22.37 -20.18 -1.59
C SER A 119 21.21 -21.15 -1.43
N LEU A 120 21.50 -22.45 -1.54
CA LEU A 120 20.50 -23.51 -1.31
C LEU A 120 19.95 -23.47 0.12
N GLU A 121 20.81 -23.19 1.10
CA GLU A 121 20.40 -23.11 2.51
C GLU A 121 19.42 -21.95 2.72
N GLU A 122 19.75 -20.77 2.20
CA GLU A 122 18.86 -19.60 2.25
C GLU A 122 17.55 -19.85 1.51
N GLN A 123 17.60 -20.51 0.35
CA GLN A 123 16.40 -20.90 -0.40
C GLN A 123 15.47 -21.80 0.43
N VAL A 124 16.02 -22.84 1.07
CA VAL A 124 15.25 -23.76 1.92
C VAL A 124 14.65 -23.02 3.11
N ASN A 125 15.43 -22.18 3.79
CA ASN A 125 14.96 -21.42 4.94
C ASN A 125 13.85 -20.44 4.55
N LEU A 126 14.03 -19.69 3.45
CA LEU A 126 13.04 -18.75 2.93
C LEU A 126 11.75 -19.46 2.53
N ALA A 127 11.85 -20.57 1.80
CA ALA A 127 10.67 -21.36 1.41
C ALA A 127 9.91 -21.88 2.65
N GLN A 128 10.61 -22.41 3.64
CA GLN A 128 9.99 -22.87 4.90
C GLN A 128 9.26 -21.74 5.64
N GLU A 129 9.88 -20.57 5.74
CA GLU A 129 9.26 -19.41 6.37
C GLU A 129 7.98 -18.99 5.63
N LEU A 130 8.01 -18.93 4.30
CA LEU A 130 6.85 -18.56 3.49
C LEU A 130 5.73 -19.59 3.56
N HIS A 131 6.05 -20.88 3.53
CA HIS A 131 5.07 -21.96 3.75
C HIS A 131 4.45 -21.86 5.14
N HIS A 132 5.24 -21.56 6.17
CA HIS A 132 4.71 -21.38 7.52
C HIS A 132 3.73 -20.21 7.61
N ARG A 133 4.12 -19.04 7.08
CA ARG A 133 3.23 -17.85 7.01
C ARG A 133 1.94 -18.14 6.23
N LYS A 134 2.03 -18.92 5.15
CA LYS A 134 0.86 -19.34 4.36
C LYS A 134 -0.10 -20.20 5.19
N ILE A 135 0.41 -21.16 5.96
CA ILE A 135 -0.40 -22.00 6.86
C ILE A 135 -1.10 -21.13 7.91
N GLU A 136 -0.40 -20.17 8.53
CA GLU A 136 -1.00 -19.25 9.50
C GLU A 136 -2.13 -18.41 8.89
N LEU A 137 -1.93 -17.88 7.68
CA LEU A 137 -2.97 -17.11 6.98
C LEU A 137 -4.17 -17.97 6.58
N GLN A 138 -3.94 -19.22 6.18
CA GLN A 138 -5.02 -20.16 5.90
C GLN A 138 -5.83 -20.48 7.16
N ALA A 139 -5.19 -20.63 8.32
CA ALA A 139 -5.88 -20.79 9.60
C ALA A 139 -6.77 -19.58 9.92
N LYS A 140 -6.23 -18.36 9.77
CA LYS A 140 -6.99 -17.10 9.92
C LYS A 140 -8.15 -17.00 8.92
N GLN A 141 -7.97 -17.48 7.69
CA GLN A 141 -9.03 -17.51 6.68
C GLN A 141 -10.20 -18.38 7.14
N ILE A 142 -9.92 -19.55 7.73
CA ILE A 142 -10.94 -20.46 8.26
C ILE A 142 -11.72 -19.80 9.40
N GLU A 143 -11.04 -19.11 10.33
CA GLU A 143 -11.67 -18.37 11.43
C GLU A 143 -12.62 -17.27 10.92
N VAL A 144 -12.18 -16.50 9.93
CA VAL A 144 -12.99 -15.43 9.31
C VAL A 144 -14.16 -16.01 8.51
N ALA A 145 -14.00 -17.20 7.91
CA ALA A 145 -15.01 -17.89 7.12
C ALA A 145 -16.19 -18.43 7.95
N VAL A 146 -16.12 -18.42 9.29
CA VAL A 146 -17.26 -18.73 10.19
C VAL A 146 -18.31 -17.61 10.15
N THR A 147 -18.97 -17.47 9.00
CA THR A 147 -20.08 -16.54 8.72
C THR A 147 -21.43 -17.25 8.65
N LYS A 148 -21.43 -18.58 8.82
CA LYS A 148 -22.62 -19.43 8.76
C LYS A 148 -23.65 -19.03 9.82
N GLU A 149 -23.21 -18.64 11.02
CA GLU A 149 -24.11 -18.21 12.11
C GLU A 149 -24.81 -16.89 11.82
N ILE A 150 -24.11 -15.90 11.24
CA ILE A 150 -24.72 -14.60 10.87
C ILE A 150 -25.75 -14.81 9.76
N ARG A 151 -25.44 -15.67 8.78
CA ARG A 151 -26.36 -16.03 7.70
C ARG A 151 -27.57 -16.81 8.24
N ALA A 152 -27.35 -17.79 9.09
CA ALA A 152 -28.42 -18.59 9.72
C ALA A 152 -29.32 -17.73 10.62
N GLY A 153 -28.75 -16.85 11.45
CA GLY A 153 -29.50 -15.93 12.31
C GLY A 153 -30.32 -14.91 11.53
N ALA A 154 -29.81 -14.41 10.39
CA ALA A 154 -30.60 -13.55 9.49
C ALA A 154 -31.75 -14.30 8.81
N HIS A 155 -31.54 -15.57 8.42
CA HIS A 155 -32.60 -16.43 7.90
C HIS A 155 -33.69 -16.69 8.95
N GLN A 156 -33.31 -17.02 10.19
CA GLN A 156 -34.27 -17.22 11.29
C GLN A 156 -35.06 -15.94 11.59
N LYS A 157 -34.40 -14.77 11.67
CA LYS A 157 -35.08 -13.48 11.86
C LYS A 157 -36.05 -13.16 10.73
N GLY A 158 -35.68 -13.45 9.48
CA GLY A 158 -36.54 -13.30 8.31
C GLY A 158 -37.77 -14.20 8.34
N VAL A 159 -37.61 -15.46 8.76
CA VAL A 159 -38.72 -16.42 8.94
C VAL A 159 -39.64 -15.97 10.09
N HIS A 160 -39.09 -15.54 11.23
CA HIS A 160 -39.89 -15.05 12.35
C HIS A 160 -40.69 -13.77 12.02
N THR A 161 -40.15 -12.83 11.23
CA THR A 161 -40.94 -11.69 10.74
C THR A 161 -42.13 -12.09 9.86
N VAL A 162 -42.07 -13.26 9.20
CA VAL A 162 -43.17 -13.75 8.34
C VAL A 162 -44.17 -14.60 9.15
N VAL A 163 -43.69 -15.32 10.16
CA VAL A 163 -44.52 -16.28 10.94
C VAL A 163 -45.22 -15.62 12.14
N ASN A 164 -44.58 -14.65 12.81
CA ASN A 164 -45.15 -14.04 14.03
C ASN A 164 -46.29 -13.04 13.73
N GLU A 165 -46.36 -12.49 12.50
CA GLU A 165 -47.53 -11.70 12.04
C GLU A 165 -48.72 -12.58 11.61
N ASN A 166 -48.52 -13.90 11.48
CA ASN A 166 -49.56 -14.86 11.10
C ASN A 166 -50.19 -15.60 12.30
N SER A 167 -49.70 -15.39 13.53
CA SER A 167 -50.19 -16.15 14.69
C SER A 167 -51.47 -15.57 15.31
N PHE A 168 -51.73 -14.27 15.17
CA PHE A 168 -53.00 -13.64 15.56
C PHE A 168 -53.28 -12.40 14.68
N GLY A 169 -53.72 -12.64 13.44
CA GLY A 169 -54.53 -11.73 12.63
C GLY A 169 -54.14 -10.25 12.54
N ALA A 170 -53.06 -9.91 11.82
CA ALA A 170 -52.99 -8.73 10.95
C ALA A 170 -51.67 -8.73 10.15
N TYR A 171 -51.70 -9.25 8.93
CA TYR A 171 -50.60 -9.07 7.97
C TYR A 171 -50.52 -7.59 7.56
N ASP A 172 -49.57 -6.83 8.14
CA ASP A 172 -49.34 -5.44 7.74
C ASP A 172 -48.39 -5.39 6.53
N ALA A 173 -48.98 -5.55 5.34
CA ALA A 173 -48.29 -5.53 4.05
C ALA A 173 -47.39 -4.28 3.85
N LYS A 174 -47.60 -3.19 4.59
CA LYS A 174 -46.81 -1.96 4.50
C LYS A 174 -45.56 -1.99 5.38
N ARG A 175 -45.55 -2.76 6.48
CA ARG A 175 -44.42 -2.86 7.43
C ARG A 175 -43.42 -3.96 7.09
N VAL A 176 -43.88 -5.07 6.54
CA VAL A 176 -43.03 -6.22 6.14
C VAL A 176 -41.87 -5.81 5.22
N PRO A 177 -42.06 -4.95 4.19
CA PRO A 177 -40.96 -4.52 3.34
C PRO A 177 -39.90 -3.68 4.06
N ALA A 178 -40.30 -2.91 5.10
CA ALA A 178 -39.38 -2.11 5.90
C ALA A 178 -38.55 -2.99 6.84
N GLN A 179 -39.19 -3.95 7.53
CA GLN A 179 -38.51 -4.91 8.41
C GLN A 179 -37.54 -5.82 7.63
N ARG A 180 -37.92 -6.30 6.44
CA ARG A 180 -37.02 -7.08 5.56
C ARG A 180 -35.80 -6.27 5.12
N ARG A 181 -35.98 -4.98 4.82
CA ARG A 181 -34.85 -4.07 4.52
C ARG A 181 -33.94 -3.90 5.72
N GLN A 182 -34.49 -3.73 6.92
CA GLN A 182 -33.69 -3.63 8.15
C GLN A 182 -32.91 -4.91 8.46
N ILE A 183 -33.52 -6.09 8.29
CA ILE A 183 -32.83 -7.39 8.42
C ILE A 183 -31.71 -7.51 7.38
N ARG A 184 -31.93 -7.06 6.14
CA ARG A 184 -30.90 -7.03 5.10
C ARG A 184 -29.75 -6.11 5.47
N TYR A 185 -30.01 -4.87 5.85
CA TYR A 185 -28.96 -3.91 6.21
C TYR A 185 -28.17 -4.36 7.44
N THR A 186 -28.84 -4.92 8.45
CA THR A 186 -28.14 -5.47 9.63
C THR A 186 -27.30 -6.69 9.28
N LYS A 187 -27.78 -7.58 8.40
CA LYS A 187 -26.99 -8.69 7.86
C LYS A 187 -25.77 -8.18 7.08
N GLU A 188 -25.96 -7.24 6.17
CA GLU A 188 -24.88 -6.67 5.35
C GLU A 188 -23.83 -5.95 6.23
N ALA A 189 -24.26 -5.15 7.21
CA ALA A 189 -23.36 -4.49 8.15
C ALA A 189 -22.53 -5.46 9.00
N LEU A 190 -23.09 -6.63 9.34
CA LEU A 190 -22.38 -7.67 10.10
C LEU A 190 -21.46 -8.53 9.21
N LEU A 191 -21.78 -8.69 7.92
CA LEU A 191 -20.98 -9.48 6.98
C LEU A 191 -19.84 -8.67 6.36
N GLN A 192 -20.06 -7.41 6.03
CA GLN A 192 -19.13 -6.59 5.25
C GLN A 192 -17.73 -6.49 5.87
N PRO A 193 -17.53 -6.27 7.19
CA PRO A 193 -16.20 -6.25 7.77
C PRO A 193 -15.47 -7.60 7.62
N ARG A 194 -16.19 -8.71 7.76
CA ARG A 194 -15.62 -10.06 7.63
C ARG A 194 -15.28 -10.40 6.18
N GLU A 195 -16.12 -9.98 5.23
CA GLU A 195 -15.86 -10.14 3.80
C GLU A 195 -14.66 -9.30 3.36
N ASN A 196 -14.50 -8.09 3.90
CA ASN A 196 -13.32 -7.25 3.67
C ASN A 196 -12.05 -7.92 4.20
N VAL A 197 -12.08 -8.45 5.43
CA VAL A 197 -10.95 -9.18 6.01
C VAL A 197 -10.63 -10.44 5.21
N LYS A 198 -11.66 -11.18 4.77
CA LYS A 198 -11.46 -12.36 3.91
C LYS A 198 -10.78 -12.01 2.60
N ALA A 199 -11.27 -10.97 1.91
CA ALA A 199 -10.68 -10.49 0.65
C ALA A 199 -9.24 -10.01 0.84
N MET A 200 -8.93 -9.38 1.98
CA MET A 200 -7.56 -9.00 2.35
C MET A 200 -6.66 -10.23 2.53
N ILE A 201 -7.11 -11.25 3.28
CA ILE A 201 -6.37 -12.50 3.47
C ILE A 201 -6.16 -13.22 2.13
N GLU A 202 -7.17 -13.27 1.26
CA GLU A 202 -7.06 -13.88 -0.07
C GLU A 202 -5.99 -13.19 -0.93
N ARG A 203 -5.90 -11.85 -0.87
CA ARG A 203 -4.84 -11.10 -1.56
C ARG A 203 -3.45 -11.43 -0.99
N GLN A 204 -3.33 -11.54 0.33
CA GLN A 204 -2.07 -11.91 1.00
C GLN A 204 -1.63 -13.33 0.64
N LEU A 205 -2.57 -14.29 0.60
CA LEU A 205 -2.28 -15.66 0.16
C LEU A 205 -1.82 -15.70 -1.30
N ALA A 206 -2.48 -14.96 -2.20
CA ALA A 206 -2.07 -14.86 -3.59
C ALA A 206 -0.68 -14.22 -3.76
N GLN A 207 -0.31 -13.28 -2.88
CA GLN A 207 1.05 -12.72 -2.85
C GLN A 207 2.06 -13.77 -2.40
N LEU A 208 1.83 -14.44 -1.26
CA LEU A 208 2.72 -15.49 -0.76
C LEU A 208 2.94 -16.62 -1.77
N ASP A 209 1.90 -17.00 -2.51
CA ASP A 209 2.04 -18.01 -3.57
C ASP A 209 3.03 -17.56 -4.66
N ARG A 210 3.03 -16.27 -5.02
CA ARG A 210 4.02 -15.73 -5.96
C ARG A 210 5.42 -15.71 -5.35
N ASP A 211 5.53 -15.33 -4.09
CA ASP A 211 6.82 -15.23 -3.39
C ASP A 211 7.47 -16.61 -3.21
N ILE A 212 6.67 -17.63 -2.88
CA ILE A 212 7.12 -19.03 -2.81
C ILE A 212 7.65 -19.49 -4.17
N LEU A 213 6.91 -19.24 -5.25
CA LEU A 213 7.35 -19.60 -6.60
C LEU A 213 8.65 -18.88 -7.00
N LEU A 214 8.81 -17.63 -6.58
CA LEU A 214 10.05 -16.87 -6.82
C LEU A 214 11.22 -17.44 -6.03
N ALA A 215 11.03 -17.79 -4.76
CA ALA A 215 12.06 -18.39 -3.93
C ALA A 215 12.46 -19.79 -4.45
N GLU A 216 11.51 -20.59 -4.91
CA GLU A 216 11.74 -21.98 -5.33
C GLU A 216 12.28 -22.11 -6.77
N LYS A 217 12.32 -21.04 -7.58
CA LYS A 217 12.76 -21.12 -8.99
C LYS A 217 14.26 -21.36 -9.18
N PHE A 218 15.07 -21.05 -8.16
CA PHE A 218 16.54 -21.08 -8.27
C PHE A 218 17.07 -22.51 -8.30
N LYS A 219 18.05 -22.72 -9.17
CA LYS A 219 18.74 -23.99 -9.39
C LYS A 219 20.18 -23.88 -8.90
N LYS A 220 20.75 -25.02 -8.54
CA LYS A 220 22.18 -25.16 -8.26
C LYS A 220 23.02 -24.73 -9.45
#